data_AF-X1E753-F1
#
_entry.id   AF-X1E753-F1
#
_cell.length_a   1.000
_cell.length_b   1.000
_cell.length_c   1.000
_cell.angle_alpha   90.00
_cell.angle_beta   90.00
_cell.angle_gamma   90.00
#
_symmetry.space_group_name_H-M   'P 1'
#
loop_
_entity.id
_entity.type
_entity.pdbx_description
1 polymer ?
#
loop_
_entity_poly.entity_id
_entity_poly.type
_entity_poly.pdbx_seq_one_letter_code
_entity_poly.pdbx_strand_id
1 'polypeptide(L)'
;DLDPQCNATTGLGMVPTQHHPLVQRRPLAEALCETYTPQLNLLPGSRSFQDVDRLARNEPSESSTIERHLASGMGGYEFVLIDCPPSLGSLTQTALAASTEVLMPIQCEYFAMEGLSQMIHVI
;
A
#
# COMPACT_ATOMS: atom_id res chain seq x y z
N ASP A 1 -0.86 -0.83 -4.55
CA ASP A 1 -1.65 -1.83 -3.81
C ASP A 1 -0.69 -2.56 -2.87
N LEU A 2 -0.78 -2.30 -1.56
CA LEU A 2 0.05 -2.95 -0.54
C LEU A 2 -0.67 -4.15 0.10
N ASP A 3 -1.93 -4.42 -0.23
CA ASP A 3 -2.65 -5.56 0.30
C ASP A 3 -2.19 -6.85 -0.41
N PRO A 4 -1.68 -7.85 0.34
CA PRO A 4 -1.34 -9.18 -0.21
C PRO A 4 -2.45 -9.88 -1.00
N GLN A 5 -3.72 -9.53 -0.77
CA GLN A 5 -4.85 -10.06 -1.52
C GLN A 5 -4.91 -9.52 -2.97
N CYS A 6 -4.34 -8.34 -3.18
CA CYS A 6 -4.30 -7.62 -4.44
C CYS A 6 -5.70 -7.32 -5.01
N ASN A 7 -6.64 -6.95 -4.14
CA ASN A 7 -8.02 -6.67 -4.50
C ASN A 7 -8.13 -5.39 -5.32
N ALA A 8 -7.40 -4.31 -4.97
CA ALA A 8 -7.36 -3.11 -5.81
C ALA A 8 -6.76 -3.40 -7.19
N THR A 9 -5.69 -4.19 -7.26
CA THR A 9 -5.04 -4.56 -8.52
C THR A 9 -6.01 -5.31 -9.44
N THR A 10 -6.66 -6.36 -8.92
CA THR A 10 -7.59 -7.17 -9.70
C THR A 10 -8.90 -6.43 -10.00
N GLY A 11 -9.38 -5.61 -9.07
CA GLY A 11 -10.57 -4.76 -9.25
C GLY A 11 -10.42 -3.72 -10.36
N LEU A 12 -9.18 -3.28 -10.64
CA LEU A 12 -8.85 -2.40 -11.77
C LEU A 12 -8.60 -3.17 -13.08
N GLY A 13 -8.83 -4.48 -13.11
CA GLY A 13 -8.65 -5.33 -14.29
C GLY A 13 -7.19 -5.68 -14.59
N MET A 14 -6.29 -5.48 -13.62
CA MET A 14 -4.86 -5.75 -13.75
C MET A 14 -4.49 -7.08 -13.08
N VAL A 15 -3.38 -7.67 -13.52
CA VAL A 15 -2.88 -8.94 -12.97
C VAL A 15 -1.82 -8.64 -11.90
N PRO A 16 -1.92 -9.23 -10.69
CA PRO A 16 -0.87 -9.12 -9.68
C PRO A 16 0.49 -9.58 -10.21
N THR A 17 1.54 -8.90 -9.81
CA THR A 17 2.90 -9.27 -10.21
C THR A 17 3.38 -10.49 -9.42
N GLN A 18 4.35 -11.22 -9.98
CA GLN A 18 5.02 -12.31 -9.24
C GLN A 18 5.81 -11.77 -8.05
N HIS A 19 6.38 -10.58 -8.22
CA HIS A 19 7.15 -9.89 -7.19
C HIS A 19 6.65 -8.46 -6.98
N HIS A 20 6.56 -8.03 -5.72
CA HIS A 20 6.10 -6.69 -5.41
C HIS A 20 7.12 -5.64 -5.91
N PRO A 21 6.71 -4.61 -6.67
CA PRO A 21 7.62 -3.61 -7.21
C PRO A 21 8.51 -2.93 -6.16
N LEU A 22 7.95 -2.62 -4.98
CA LEU A 22 8.70 -2.04 -3.85
C LEU A 22 9.81 -2.96 -3.32
N VAL A 23 9.67 -4.28 -3.43
CA VAL A 23 10.71 -5.26 -3.06
C VAL A 23 11.80 -5.31 -4.13
N GLN A 24 11.43 -5.17 -5.40
CA GLN A 24 12.36 -5.19 -6.52
C GLN A 24 13.21 -3.92 -6.64
N ARG A 25 12.83 -2.83 -5.94
CA ARG A 25 13.55 -1.54 -5.92
C ARG A 25 13.83 -0.96 -7.32
N ARG A 26 12.95 -1.28 -8.28
CA ARG A 26 12.97 -0.67 -9.62
C ARG A 26 12.37 0.72 -9.56
N PRO A 27 12.80 1.67 -10.43
CA PRO A 27 12.15 2.98 -10.49
C PRO A 27 10.64 2.84 -10.60
N LEU A 28 9.88 3.56 -9.77
CA LEU A 28 8.41 3.44 -9.75
C LEU A 28 7.79 3.71 -11.12
N ALA A 29 8.36 4.64 -11.88
CA ALA A 29 7.93 4.94 -13.25
C ALA A 29 7.96 3.72 -14.19
N GLU A 30 8.86 2.75 -13.97
CA GLU A 30 8.93 1.52 -14.77
C GLU A 30 7.97 0.43 -14.29
N ALA A 31 7.52 0.51 -13.04
CA ALA A 31 6.64 -0.48 -12.43
C ALA A 31 5.17 -0.05 -12.40
N LEU A 32 4.89 1.25 -12.61
CA LEU A 32 3.55 1.79 -12.73
C LEU A 32 2.91 1.29 -14.03
N CYS A 33 1.65 0.90 -13.93
CA CYS A 33 0.83 0.48 -15.05
C CYS A 33 -0.28 1.48 -15.29
N GLU A 34 -0.59 1.78 -16.56
CA GLU A 34 -1.82 2.48 -16.91
C GLU A 34 -3.02 1.57 -16.65
N THR A 35 -4.10 2.15 -16.13
CA THR A 35 -5.37 1.44 -15.95
C THR A 35 -6.34 1.81 -17.07
N TYR A 36 -7.49 1.12 -17.14
CA TYR A 36 -8.57 1.49 -18.06
C TYR A 36 -9.21 2.84 -17.71
N THR A 37 -9.00 3.34 -16.49
CA THR A 37 -9.48 4.65 -16.07
C THR A 37 -8.46 5.71 -16.45
N PRO A 38 -8.85 6.73 -17.25
CA PRO A 38 -7.95 7.82 -17.60
C PRO A 38 -7.37 8.51 -16.35
N GLN A 39 -6.10 8.88 -16.42
CA GLN A 39 -5.38 9.59 -15.33
C GLN A 39 -5.23 8.79 -14.03
N LEU A 40 -5.51 7.48 -14.07
CA LEU A 40 -5.27 6.57 -12.97
C LEU A 40 -4.18 5.57 -13.35
N ASN A 41 -3.04 5.69 -12.69
CA ASN A 41 -1.96 4.72 -12.75
C ASN A 41 -1.99 3.84 -11.50
N LEU A 42 -1.60 2.59 -11.66
CA LEU A 42 -1.55 1.60 -10.59
C LEU A 42 -0.12 1.10 -10.41
N LEU A 43 0.35 1.10 -9.17
CA LEU A 43 1.46 0.24 -8.76
C LEU A 43 0.86 -1.12 -8.33
N PRO A 44 1.01 -2.19 -9.13
CA PRO A 44 0.35 -3.46 -8.87
C PRO A 44 0.91 -4.13 -7.61
N GLY A 45 0.03 -4.84 -6.90
CA GLY A 45 0.40 -5.66 -5.76
C GLY A 45 0.98 -7.02 -6.17
N SER A 46 1.49 -7.75 -5.18
CA SER A 46 1.99 -9.13 -5.33
C SER A 46 1.38 -10.02 -4.24
N ARG A 47 1.01 -11.25 -4.62
CA ARG A 47 0.51 -12.29 -3.70
C ARG A 47 1.63 -13.11 -3.06
N SER A 48 2.90 -12.75 -3.33
CA SER A 48 4.06 -13.46 -2.81
C SER A 48 4.18 -13.24 -1.30
N PHE A 49 3.95 -14.30 -0.51
CA PHE A 49 4.19 -14.28 0.93
C PHE A 49 5.60 -13.82 1.30
N GLN A 50 6.61 -14.18 0.51
CA GLN A 50 8.00 -13.76 0.74
C GLN A 50 8.16 -12.24 0.58
N ASP A 51 7.48 -11.64 -0.38
CA ASP A 51 7.55 -10.19 -0.57
C ASP A 51 6.82 -9.46 0.53
N VAL A 52 5.66 -9.98 0.94
CA VAL A 52 4.86 -9.44 2.05
C VAL A 52 5.67 -9.49 3.33
N ASP A 53 6.29 -10.63 3.64
CA ASP A 53 7.17 -10.78 4.81
C ASP A 53 8.36 -9.82 4.75
N ARG A 54 8.92 -9.56 3.56
CA ARG A 54 10.01 -8.58 3.41
C ARG A 54 9.52 -7.17 3.66
N LEU A 55 8.42 -6.76 3.04
CA LEU A 55 7.85 -5.43 3.24
C LEU A 55 7.33 -5.20 4.66
N ALA A 56 6.91 -6.28 5.35
CA ALA A 56 6.46 -6.25 6.73
C ALA A 56 7.61 -6.39 7.76
N ARG A 57 8.86 -6.59 7.33
CA ARG A 57 9.99 -6.57 8.27
C ARG A 57 10.17 -5.14 8.77
N ASN A 58 9.93 -4.95 10.07
CA ASN A 58 10.03 -3.67 10.75
C ASN A 58 11.49 -3.30 11.06
N GLU A 59 12.36 -3.39 10.05
CA GLU A 59 13.71 -2.86 10.14
C GLU A 59 13.64 -1.36 9.82
N PRO A 60 14.11 -0.46 10.70
CA PRO A 60 14.02 0.99 10.49
C PRO A 60 14.62 1.44 9.13
N SER A 61 15.63 0.71 8.66
CA SER A 61 16.25 0.92 7.36
C SER A 61 15.34 0.55 6.18
N GLU A 62 14.51 -0.49 6.30
CA GLU A 62 13.60 -0.91 5.22
C GLU A 62 12.37 0.01 5.14
N SER A 63 11.74 0.36 6.26
CA SER A 63 10.61 1.30 6.28
C SER A 63 10.98 2.66 5.67
N SER A 64 12.12 3.21 6.07
CA SER A 64 12.63 4.47 5.50
C SER A 64 13.07 4.35 4.03
N THR A 65 13.48 3.16 3.60
CA THR A 65 13.79 2.91 2.18
C THR A 65 12.52 2.91 1.34
N ILE A 66 11.46 2.24 1.81
CA ILE A 66 10.15 2.22 1.12
C ILE A 66 9.57 3.63 1.05
N GLU A 67 9.61 4.38 2.15
CA GLU A 67 9.14 5.77 2.20
C GLU A 67 9.87 6.66 1.18
N ARG A 68 11.21 6.62 1.13
CA ARG A 68 11.99 7.38 0.14
C ARG A 68 11.71 6.92 -1.28
N HIS A 69 11.55 5.61 -1.48
CA HIS A 69 11.28 5.07 -2.80
C HIS A 69 9.92 5.52 -3.32
N LEU A 70 8.89 5.47 -2.47
CA LEU A 70 7.58 6.06 -2.72
C LEU A 70 7.70 7.55 -3.04
N ALA A 71 8.32 8.33 -2.16
CA ALA A 71 8.51 9.78 -2.35
C ALA A 71 9.18 10.12 -3.69
N SER A 72 10.12 9.30 -4.16
CA SER A 72 10.84 9.53 -5.42
C SER A 72 9.96 9.39 -6.68
N GLY A 73 8.86 8.65 -6.62
CA GLY A 73 7.96 8.42 -7.77
C GLY A 73 6.65 9.20 -7.72
N MET A 74 6.38 9.92 -6.62
CA MET A 74 5.10 10.61 -6.40
C MET A 74 5.01 11.99 -7.05
N GLY A 75 6.13 12.61 -7.43
CA GLY A 75 6.16 14.01 -7.89
C GLY A 75 5.38 14.33 -9.18
N GLY A 76 4.90 13.31 -9.89
CA GLY A 76 4.02 13.45 -11.07
C GLY A 76 2.53 13.32 -10.80
N TYR A 77 2.12 13.09 -9.54
CA TYR A 77 0.73 12.83 -9.17
C TYR A 77 0.22 13.86 -8.16
N GLU A 78 -1.00 14.35 -8.38
CA GLU A 78 -1.68 15.23 -7.42
C GLU A 78 -2.18 14.46 -6.19
N PHE A 79 -2.59 13.19 -6.39
CA PHE A 79 -3.08 12.32 -5.34
C PHE A 79 -2.47 10.92 -5.48
N VAL A 80 -2.16 10.31 -4.33
CA VAL A 80 -1.68 8.94 -4.24
C VAL A 80 -2.50 8.21 -3.19
N LEU A 81 -3.18 7.14 -3.62
CA LEU A 81 -3.98 6.29 -2.74
C LEU A 81 -3.19 5.02 -2.43
N ILE A 82 -3.05 4.71 -1.15
CA ILE A 82 -2.36 3.50 -0.68
C ILE A 82 -3.41 2.53 -0.11
N ASP A 83 -3.73 1.49 -0.88
CA ASP A 83 -4.56 0.38 -0.40
C ASP A 83 -3.77 -0.47 0.60
N CYS A 84 -4.21 -0.48 1.85
CA CYS A 84 -3.53 -1.11 2.98
C CYS A 84 -4.20 -2.43 3.37
N PRO A 85 -3.44 -3.42 3.86
CA PRO A 85 -4.03 -4.66 4.35
C PRO A 85 -4.90 -4.42 5.61
N PRO A 86 -5.86 -5.31 5.90
CA PRO A 86 -6.82 -5.16 7.01
C PRO A 86 -6.19 -5.27 8.42
N SER A 87 -4.88 -5.49 8.52
CA SER A 87 -4.14 -5.62 9.77
C SER A 87 -3.37 -4.36 10.10
N LEU A 88 -3.24 -3.98 11.38
CA LEU A 88 -2.34 -2.92 11.87
C LEU A 88 -0.86 -3.36 11.94
N GLY A 89 -0.43 -4.23 11.03
CA GLY A 89 0.95 -4.71 10.95
C GLY A 89 1.91 -3.65 10.41
N SER A 90 3.18 -4.03 10.27
CA SER A 90 4.25 -3.13 9.82
C SER A 90 3.99 -2.51 8.44
N LEU A 91 3.36 -3.23 7.51
CA LEU A 91 2.96 -2.70 6.21
C LEU A 91 2.03 -1.48 6.34
N THR A 92 1.02 -1.59 7.19
CA THR A 92 0.07 -0.51 7.47
C THR A 92 0.77 0.63 8.20
N GLN A 93 1.70 0.35 9.11
CA GLN A 93 2.51 1.39 9.75
C GLN A 93 3.39 2.16 8.75
N THR A 94 4.04 1.46 7.81
CA THR A 94 4.84 2.08 6.74
C THR A 94 3.96 2.91 5.81
N ALA A 95 2.77 2.42 5.46
CA ALA A 95 1.80 3.16 4.66
C ALA A 95 1.33 4.44 5.37
N LEU A 96 1.00 4.34 6.67
CA LEU A 96 0.63 5.49 7.50
C LEU A 96 1.76 6.52 7.59
N ALA A 97 3.01 6.06 7.83
CA ALA A 97 4.18 6.94 7.89
C ALA A 97 4.46 7.67 6.56
N ALA A 98 4.13 7.05 5.43
CA ALA A 98 4.27 7.66 4.10
C ALA A 98 3.06 8.52 3.67
N SER A 99 1.97 8.52 4.43
CA SER A 99 0.70 9.18 4.07
C SER A 99 0.57 10.57 4.70
N THR A 100 -0.03 11.50 3.98
CA THR A 100 -0.36 12.85 4.51
C THR A 100 -1.70 12.87 5.22
N GLU A 101 -2.66 12.08 4.74
CA GLU A 101 -4.00 11.94 5.30
C GLU A 101 -4.39 10.47 5.33
N VAL A 102 -5.30 10.11 6.24
CA VAL A 102 -5.79 8.74 6.41
C VAL A 102 -7.30 8.72 6.26
N LEU A 103 -7.79 7.96 5.28
CA LEU A 103 -9.20 7.66 5.11
C LEU A 103 -9.52 6.29 5.73
N MET A 104 -10.38 6.27 6.74
CA MET A 104 -10.79 5.03 7.41
C MET A 104 -12.23 4.67 7.05
N PRO A 105 -12.47 3.72 6.13
CA PRO A 105 -13.81 3.23 5.85
C PRO A 105 -14.29 2.35 7.02
N ILE A 106 -15.44 2.68 7.59
CA ILE A 106 -16.03 1.94 8.72
C ILE A 106 -17.40 1.41 8.32
N GLN A 107 -17.60 0.10 8.44
CA GLN A 107 -18.93 -0.50 8.38
C GLN A 107 -19.64 -0.24 9.70
N CYS A 108 -20.88 0.26 9.68
CA CYS A 108 -21.62 0.67 10.88
C CYS A 108 -22.14 -0.52 11.72
N GLU A 109 -21.22 -1.35 12.21
CA GLU A 109 -21.48 -2.52 13.04
C GLU A 109 -20.70 -2.45 14.34
N TYR A 110 -21.17 -3.17 15.36
CA TYR A 110 -20.62 -3.12 16.72
C TYR A 110 -19.11 -3.42 16.77
N PHE A 111 -18.65 -4.47 16.09
CA PHE A 111 -17.23 -4.85 16.09
C PHE A 111 -16.32 -3.85 15.35
N ALA A 112 -16.85 -3.14 14.36
CA ALA A 112 -16.10 -2.10 13.65
C ALA A 112 -15.83 -0.89 14.55
N MET A 113 -16.79 -0.54 15.43
CA MET A 113 -16.61 0.52 16.43
C MET A 113 -15.56 0.14 17.49
N GLU A 114 -15.44 -1.13 17.84
CA GLU A 114 -14.41 -1.61 18.77
C GLU A 114 -13.02 -1.56 18.13
N GLY A 115 -12.90 -2.00 16.87
CA GLY A 115 -11.64 -1.91 16.09
C GLY A 115 -11.16 -0.46 15.86
N LEU A 116 -12.09 0.49 15.69
CA LEU A 116 -11.79 1.91 15.56
C LEU A 116 -10.97 2.45 16.76
N SER A 117 -11.35 2.06 17.98
CA SER A 117 -10.64 2.51 19.19
C SER A 117 -9.18 2.05 19.21
N GLN A 118 -8.86 0.90 18.61
CA GLN A 118 -7.49 0.40 18.52
C GLN A 118 -6.70 1.16 17.45
N MET A 119 -7.32 1.51 16.32
CA MET A 119 -6.68 2.27 15.24
C MET A 119 -6.37 3.72 15.64
N ILE A 120 -7.28 4.41 16.34
CA ILE A 120 -7.04 5.79 16.80
C ILE A 120 -5.80 5.87 17.72
N HIS A 121 -5.45 4.80 18.42
CA HIS A 121 -4.26 4.80 19.28
C HIS A 121 -2.93 4.72 18.49
N VAL A 122 -2.98 4.27 17.23
CA VAL A 122 -1.79 4.08 16.37
C VAL A 122 -1.48 5.32 15.53
N ILE A 123 -2.49 6.16 15.29
CA ILE A 123 -2.39 7.44 14.55
C ILE A 123 -2.00 8.55 15.53
#